data_AF-A0A183UQC2-F1
#
_entry.id   AF-A0A183UQC2-F1
#
_cell.length_a   1.000
_cell.length_b   1.000
_cell.length_c   1.000
_cell.angle_alpha   90.00
_cell.angle_beta   90.00
_cell.angle_gamma   90.00
#
_symmetry.space_group_name_H-M   'P 1'
#
loop_
_entity.id
_entity.type
_entity.pdbx_description
1 polymer ?
#
loop_
_entity_poly.entity_id
_entity_poly.type
_entity_poly.pdbx_seq_one_letter_code
_entity_poly.pdbx_strand_id
1 'polypeptide(L)'
;MKAVAVNGDSEKVPRNIDRLACFRGEEQKAIAVHLNNNCLYQVDKTNEATEMFPSDLLLSLELPLSAPKLPEDLMIRPLRIDDYNRGYLQLLSQLTSVGDVSEEQFQKRFVSMQNTHPKGYYVVVLEEPRKVYSSGMIVGSATLVIEWKFIHEAGCRGRTEDVVVDKRMRGRQLGKILNFYLVQLARRIGVYKLSLECKDALIPFYEQFGFKLDQGNNFLVQRFK
;
A
#
# COMPACT_ATOMS: atom_id res chain seq x y z
N MET A 1 3.63 3.87 35.71
CA MET A 1 4.13 3.48 34.36
C MET A 1 4.39 4.75 33.58
N LYS A 2 5.65 5.07 33.27
CA LYS A 2 5.97 6.15 32.32
C LYS A 2 6.01 5.54 30.92
N ALA A 3 5.17 6.01 30.02
CA ALA A 3 5.31 5.69 28.60
C ALA A 3 6.65 6.26 28.13
N VAL A 4 7.61 5.40 27.82
CA VAL A 4 8.89 5.82 27.25
C VAL A 4 8.66 5.97 25.75
N ALA A 5 8.55 7.21 25.29
CA ALA A 5 8.71 7.52 23.88
C ALA A 5 10.15 7.15 23.49
N VAL A 6 10.30 6.37 22.42
CA VAL A 6 11.60 6.02 21.85
C VAL A 6 12.19 7.29 21.26
N ASN A 7 13.09 7.95 21.98
CA ASN A 7 13.87 9.06 21.45
C ASN A 7 14.96 8.49 20.53
N GLY A 8 14.84 8.76 19.22
CA GLY A 8 15.96 8.64 18.30
C GLY A 8 16.77 9.92 18.33
N ASP A 9 18.00 9.84 18.82
CA ASP A 9 18.99 10.91 18.71
C ASP A 9 19.36 11.11 17.23
N SER A 10 19.19 12.34 16.73
CA SER A 10 19.89 12.80 15.53
C SER A 10 20.38 14.23 15.75
N GLU A 11 21.70 14.37 15.65
CA GLU A 11 22.44 15.62 15.78
C GLU A 11 21.98 16.64 14.74
N LYS A 12 21.69 17.87 15.18
CA LYS A 12 21.34 19.00 14.32
C LYS A 12 22.61 19.64 13.77
N VAL A 13 22.74 19.71 12.44
CA VAL A 13 23.72 20.57 11.75
C VAL A 13 22.96 21.70 11.05
N PRO A 14 23.29 22.99 11.27
CA PRO A 14 22.59 24.10 10.62
C PRO A 14 23.18 24.36 9.24
N ARG A 15 22.35 24.66 8.24
CA ARG A 15 22.81 25.26 6.97
C ARG A 15 22.02 26.51 6.62
N ASN A 16 22.81 27.55 6.37
CA ASN A 16 22.46 28.92 6.05
C ASN A 16 21.57 29.06 4.81
N ILE A 17 20.71 30.07 4.90
CA ILE A 17 19.90 30.65 3.82
C ILE A 17 20.79 31.64 3.09
N ASP A 18 20.92 31.52 1.77
CA ASP A 18 21.31 32.65 0.92
C ASP A 18 20.52 32.66 -0.40
N ARG A 19 20.15 33.88 -0.79
CA ARG A 19 19.23 34.26 -1.86
C ARG A 19 19.94 34.46 -3.21
N LEU A 20 19.20 34.13 -4.28
CA LEU A 20 19.14 34.76 -5.62
C LEU A 20 20.41 34.90 -6.50
N ALA A 21 20.34 34.25 -7.68
CA ALA A 21 20.60 34.84 -9.02
C ALA A 21 20.06 33.86 -10.10
N CYS A 22 18.90 34.10 -10.70
CA CYS A 22 18.66 34.81 -11.96
C CYS A 22 19.31 34.17 -13.21
N PHE A 23 18.54 33.38 -13.97
CA PHE A 23 18.66 33.28 -15.43
C PHE A 23 17.25 33.13 -16.03
N ARG A 24 16.91 34.05 -16.93
CA ARG A 24 15.71 34.03 -17.79
C ARG A 24 16.02 33.18 -19.03
N GLY A 25 15.09 32.32 -19.41
CA GLY A 25 15.08 31.52 -20.63
C GLY A 25 13.76 30.75 -20.70
N GLU A 26 13.20 30.64 -21.90
CA GLU A 26 11.76 30.52 -22.19
C GLU A 26 11.11 29.15 -21.96
N GLU A 27 9.79 29.17 -22.03
CA GLU A 27 8.78 28.16 -21.73
C GLU A 27 9.08 26.71 -22.19
N GLN A 28 9.19 25.83 -21.19
CA GLN A 28 8.55 24.52 -21.21
C GLN A 28 7.88 24.37 -19.86
N LYS A 29 6.55 24.15 -19.83
CA LYS A 29 5.80 23.83 -18.60
C LYS A 29 6.25 22.46 -18.08
N ALA A 30 7.42 22.42 -17.45
CA ALA A 30 7.76 21.41 -16.49
C ALA A 30 6.80 21.63 -15.31
N ILE A 31 5.97 20.64 -15.03
CA ILE A 31 5.19 20.58 -13.80
C ILE A 31 6.22 20.43 -12.67
N ALA A 32 6.67 21.56 -12.12
CA ALA A 32 7.47 21.58 -10.91
C ALA A 32 6.57 21.07 -9.78
N VAL A 33 6.70 19.77 -9.47
CA VAL A 33 6.13 19.20 -8.26
C VAL A 33 6.92 19.79 -7.10
N HIS A 34 6.47 20.92 -6.56
CA HIS A 34 6.91 21.36 -5.25
C HIS A 34 6.44 20.31 -4.24
N LEU A 35 7.35 19.42 -3.86
CA LEU A 35 7.21 18.53 -2.70
C LEU A 35 7.26 19.41 -1.45
N ASN A 36 6.13 20.04 -1.12
CA ASN A 36 5.89 20.45 0.26
C ASN A 36 5.66 19.16 1.07
N ASN A 37 6.40 19.00 2.17
CA ASN A 37 6.42 17.83 3.06
C ASN A 37 5.09 17.48 3.77
N ASN A 38 3.96 18.01 3.31
CA ASN A 38 2.65 17.64 3.84
C ASN A 38 1.98 16.65 2.89
N CYS A 39 1.78 15.43 3.37
CA CYS A 39 1.11 14.30 2.72
C CYS A 39 -0.25 14.72 2.12
N LEU A 40 -0.24 15.22 0.88
CA LEU A 40 -1.42 15.72 0.19
C LEU A 40 -1.61 14.94 -1.11
N TYR A 41 -1.99 13.66 -0.98
CA TYR A 41 -2.81 13.05 -2.01
C TYR A 41 -4.27 13.18 -1.55
N GLN A 42 -4.92 14.27 -1.95
CA GLN A 42 -6.35 14.45 -1.77
C GLN A 42 -7.05 13.68 -2.89
N VAL A 43 -7.81 12.65 -2.51
CA VAL A 43 -8.70 11.95 -3.45
C VAL A 43 -10.00 12.75 -3.51
N ASP A 44 -10.31 13.31 -4.68
CA ASP A 44 -11.58 14.00 -4.92
C ASP A 44 -12.77 13.03 -4.74
N LYS A 45 -13.86 13.54 -4.16
CA LYS A 45 -15.11 12.78 -4.01
C LYS A 45 -15.77 12.61 -5.38
N THR A 46 -15.74 11.40 -5.93
CA THR A 46 -16.58 11.01 -7.07
C THR A 46 -17.56 9.91 -6.66
N ASN A 47 -18.79 10.03 -7.18
CA ASN A 47 -19.93 9.10 -7.09
C ASN A 47 -19.53 7.62 -7.09
N GLU A 48 -20.24 6.81 -6.29
CA GLU A 48 -20.25 5.33 -6.23
C GLU A 48 -19.03 4.68 -6.91
N ALA A 49 -17.84 4.93 -6.38
CA ALA A 49 -16.64 4.37 -6.99
C ALA A 49 -16.69 2.85 -6.79
N THR A 50 -16.71 2.11 -7.90
CA THR A 50 -16.66 0.63 -7.88
C THR A 50 -15.33 0.11 -7.34
N GLU A 51 -14.30 0.96 -7.27
CA GLU A 51 -12.93 0.63 -6.89
C GLU A 51 -12.54 1.24 -5.53
N MET A 52 -11.70 0.53 -4.77
CA MET A 52 -11.27 0.93 -3.42
C MET A 52 -10.58 2.30 -3.42
N PHE A 53 -9.84 2.64 -4.47
CA PHE A 53 -9.20 3.94 -4.69
C PHE A 53 -8.96 4.13 -6.20
N PRO A 54 -8.67 5.35 -6.70
CA PRO A 54 -8.49 5.58 -8.14
C PRO A 54 -7.37 4.73 -8.75
N SER A 55 -7.66 3.97 -9.81
CA SER A 55 -6.67 3.13 -10.51
C SER A 55 -5.48 3.91 -11.07
N ASP A 56 -5.66 5.17 -11.46
CA ASP A 56 -4.60 6.04 -11.97
C ASP A 56 -3.44 6.20 -10.98
N LEU A 57 -3.71 6.09 -9.68
CA LEU A 57 -2.68 6.12 -8.65
C LEU A 57 -1.75 4.91 -8.75
N LEU A 58 -2.23 3.72 -9.14
CA LEU A 58 -1.35 2.56 -9.39
C LEU A 58 -0.65 2.66 -10.74
N LEU A 59 -1.36 3.09 -11.77
CA LEU A 59 -0.83 3.17 -13.14
C LEU A 59 0.29 4.21 -13.28
N SER A 60 0.27 5.25 -12.44
CA SER A 60 1.31 6.28 -12.41
C SER A 60 2.54 5.94 -11.57
N LEU A 61 2.58 4.77 -10.91
CA LEU A 61 3.74 4.38 -10.11
C LEU A 61 4.90 3.93 -10.99
N GLU A 62 6.04 4.61 -10.82
CA GLU A 62 7.31 4.15 -11.35
C GLU A 62 7.89 3.06 -10.42
N LEU A 63 7.95 1.82 -10.89
CA LEU A 63 8.60 0.73 -10.16
C LEU A 63 10.12 0.76 -10.38
N PRO A 64 10.93 0.36 -9.38
CA PRO A 64 12.38 0.25 -9.57
C PRO A 64 12.72 -0.83 -10.60
N LEU A 65 13.89 -0.73 -11.25
CA LEU A 65 14.35 -1.71 -12.24
C LEU A 65 14.47 -3.14 -11.70
N SER A 66 14.66 -3.28 -10.38
CA SER A 66 14.68 -4.57 -9.68
C SER A 66 13.31 -5.23 -9.55
N ALA A 67 12.22 -4.50 -9.82
CA ALA A 67 10.88 -5.05 -9.74
C ALA A 67 10.63 -6.01 -10.91
N PRO A 68 10.10 -7.22 -10.66
CA PRO A 68 9.69 -8.11 -11.73
C PRO A 68 8.57 -7.48 -12.55
N LYS A 69 8.59 -7.70 -13.86
CA LYS A 69 7.52 -7.28 -14.75
C LYS A 69 6.22 -8.02 -14.41
N LEU A 70 5.10 -7.30 -14.47
CA LEU A 70 3.78 -7.91 -14.38
C LEU A 70 3.58 -8.87 -15.57
N PRO A 71 3.21 -10.14 -15.34
CA PRO A 71 2.86 -11.05 -16.42
C PRO A 71 1.71 -10.49 -17.28
N GLU A 72 1.78 -10.67 -18.59
CA GLU A 72 0.78 -10.14 -19.54
C GLU A 72 -0.62 -10.75 -19.35
N ASP A 73 -0.68 -11.97 -18.78
CA ASP A 73 -1.92 -12.66 -18.43
C ASP A 73 -2.53 -12.19 -17.10
N LEU A 74 -1.99 -11.13 -16.48
CA LEU A 74 -2.47 -10.61 -15.20
C LEU A 74 -2.66 -9.10 -15.26
N MET A 75 -3.64 -8.63 -14.49
CA MET A 75 -3.86 -7.20 -14.26
C MET A 75 -3.66 -6.89 -12.78
N ILE A 76 -2.97 -5.78 -12.49
CA ILE A 76 -2.93 -5.21 -11.15
C ILE A 76 -3.88 -4.01 -11.08
N ARG A 77 -4.70 -3.96 -10.03
CA ARG A 77 -5.68 -2.88 -9.84
C ARG A 77 -6.11 -2.77 -8.37
N PRO A 78 -6.85 -1.72 -8.00
CA PRO A 78 -7.52 -1.66 -6.71
C PRO A 78 -8.58 -2.76 -6.58
N LEU A 79 -8.85 -3.19 -5.35
CA LEU A 79 -10.01 -4.04 -5.02
C LEU A 79 -11.30 -3.36 -5.49
N ARG A 80 -12.25 -4.13 -5.98
CA ARG A 80 -13.58 -3.66 -6.40
C ARG A 80 -14.69 -4.24 -5.54
N ILE A 81 -15.82 -3.55 -5.50
CA ILE A 81 -16.98 -4.00 -4.74
C ILE A 81 -17.58 -5.31 -5.27
N ASP A 82 -17.41 -5.61 -6.58
CA ASP A 82 -17.84 -6.87 -7.20
C ASP A 82 -16.83 -8.01 -7.05
N ASP A 83 -15.65 -7.77 -6.43
CA ASP A 83 -14.63 -8.81 -6.24
C ASP A 83 -15.04 -9.92 -5.25
N TYR A 84 -16.13 -9.69 -4.49
CA TYR A 84 -16.82 -10.76 -3.77
C TYR A 84 -17.14 -11.94 -4.69
N ASN A 85 -17.66 -11.66 -5.88
CA ASN A 85 -18.07 -12.66 -6.89
C ASN A 85 -16.88 -13.17 -7.73
N ARG A 86 -15.66 -12.72 -7.43
CA ARG A 86 -14.41 -13.05 -8.16
C ARG A 86 -13.42 -13.82 -7.29
N GLY A 87 -13.89 -14.40 -6.19
CA GLY A 87 -13.09 -15.29 -5.36
C GLY A 87 -12.24 -14.59 -4.30
N TYR A 88 -12.47 -13.30 -4.00
CA TYR A 88 -11.57 -12.55 -3.12
C TYR A 88 -11.49 -13.11 -1.69
N LEU A 89 -12.62 -13.50 -1.10
CA LEU A 89 -12.64 -14.12 0.23
C LEU A 89 -12.01 -15.52 0.23
N GLN A 90 -12.17 -16.26 -0.87
CA GLN A 90 -11.54 -17.57 -1.10
C GLN A 90 -10.01 -17.44 -1.26
N LEU A 91 -9.52 -16.32 -1.78
CA LEU A 91 -8.09 -16.03 -1.78
C LEU A 91 -7.60 -15.74 -0.35
N LEU A 92 -8.28 -14.86 0.40
CA LEU A 92 -7.89 -14.51 1.76
C LEU A 92 -7.92 -15.72 2.72
N SER A 93 -8.81 -16.69 2.48
CA SER A 93 -8.86 -17.93 3.28
C SER A 93 -7.61 -18.79 3.15
N GLN A 94 -6.78 -18.56 2.12
CA GLN A 94 -5.47 -19.21 1.99
C GLN A 94 -4.39 -18.59 2.89
N LEU A 95 -4.65 -17.41 3.47
CA LEU A 95 -3.76 -16.71 4.40
C LEU A 95 -4.19 -16.97 5.85
N THR A 96 -5.47 -16.79 6.16
CA THR A 96 -6.01 -16.88 7.53
C THR A 96 -7.50 -17.23 7.53
N SER A 97 -8.10 -17.40 8.71
CA SER A 97 -9.53 -17.60 8.84
C SER A 97 -10.30 -16.34 8.43
N VAL A 98 -11.22 -16.47 7.47
CA VAL A 98 -12.14 -15.40 7.04
C VAL A 98 -13.49 -15.50 7.76
N GLY A 99 -13.96 -16.72 8.04
CA GLY A 99 -15.32 -16.98 8.55
C GLY A 99 -16.40 -16.88 7.47
N ASP A 100 -17.66 -16.87 7.89
CA ASP A 100 -18.82 -16.79 7.00
C ASP A 100 -19.21 -15.32 6.76
N VAL A 101 -18.61 -14.71 5.75
CA VAL A 101 -18.88 -13.31 5.36
C VAL A 101 -19.86 -13.28 4.20
N SER A 102 -21.04 -12.69 4.41
CA SER A 102 -22.03 -12.48 3.34
C SER A 102 -21.62 -11.37 2.37
N GLU A 103 -22.21 -11.34 1.18
CA GLU A 103 -21.98 -10.27 0.19
C GLU A 103 -22.32 -8.89 0.78
N GLU A 104 -23.41 -8.79 1.54
CA GLU A 104 -23.81 -7.55 2.22
C GLU A 104 -22.74 -7.10 3.24
N GLN A 105 -22.19 -8.02 4.02
CA GLN A 105 -21.12 -7.70 4.98
C GLN A 105 -19.84 -7.27 4.27
N PHE A 106 -19.48 -7.93 3.17
CA PHE A 106 -18.35 -7.54 2.32
C PHE A 106 -18.54 -6.12 1.78
N GLN A 107 -19.69 -5.83 1.18
CA GLN A 107 -20.01 -4.51 0.63
C GLN A 107 -19.98 -3.43 1.70
N LYS A 108 -20.58 -3.66 2.87
CA LYS A 108 -20.52 -2.72 4.01
C LYS A 108 -19.09 -2.45 4.45
N ARG A 109 -18.25 -3.49 4.55
CA ARG A 109 -16.83 -3.35 4.91
C ARG A 109 -16.06 -2.58 3.84
N PHE A 110 -16.26 -2.93 2.56
CA PHE A 110 -15.64 -2.27 1.42
C PHE A 110 -15.94 -0.76 1.43
N VAL A 111 -17.23 -0.39 1.53
CA VAL A 111 -17.67 1.01 1.56
C VAL A 111 -17.10 1.76 2.77
N SER A 112 -17.05 1.11 3.95
CA SER A 112 -16.44 1.72 5.15
C SER A 112 -14.95 2.00 4.97
N MET A 113 -14.19 1.06 4.40
CA MET A 113 -12.76 1.26 4.11
C MET A 113 -12.55 2.33 3.03
N GLN A 114 -13.36 2.29 1.97
CA GLN A 114 -13.32 3.23 0.87
C GLN A 114 -13.58 4.68 1.34
N ASN A 115 -14.55 4.88 2.23
CA ASN A 115 -14.97 6.20 2.70
C ASN A 115 -14.10 6.80 3.82
N THR A 116 -12.99 6.15 4.19
CA THR A 116 -12.04 6.73 5.16
C THR A 116 -11.50 8.08 4.67
N HIS A 117 -11.53 9.08 5.56
CA HIS A 117 -11.03 10.42 5.26
C HIS A 117 -10.23 10.99 6.44
N PRO A 118 -8.94 11.36 6.25
CA PRO A 118 -8.16 11.13 5.03
C PRO A 118 -7.99 9.64 4.70
N LYS A 119 -7.68 9.30 3.45
CA LYS A 119 -7.72 7.92 2.94
C LYS A 119 -6.84 6.98 3.76
N GLY A 120 -7.43 5.89 4.29
CA GLY A 120 -6.76 4.96 5.19
C GLY A 120 -6.44 3.59 4.61
N TYR A 121 -7.08 3.18 3.50
CA TYR A 121 -6.98 1.83 2.97
C TYR A 121 -6.72 1.82 1.46
N TYR A 122 -5.71 1.05 1.07
CA TYR A 122 -5.32 0.80 -0.32
C TYR A 122 -5.15 -0.71 -0.50
N VAL A 123 -6.25 -1.38 -0.86
CA VAL A 123 -6.23 -2.82 -1.16
C VAL A 123 -5.93 -3.01 -2.63
N VAL A 124 -4.78 -3.62 -2.92
CA VAL A 124 -4.33 -3.94 -4.28
C VAL A 124 -4.58 -5.41 -4.55
N VAL A 125 -5.06 -5.72 -5.75
CA VAL A 125 -5.31 -7.08 -6.20
C VAL A 125 -4.64 -7.38 -7.54
N LEU A 126 -4.28 -8.64 -7.72
CA LEU A 126 -3.95 -9.23 -9.01
C LEU A 126 -5.15 -10.03 -9.50
N GLU A 127 -5.64 -9.72 -10.69
CA GLU A 127 -6.73 -10.42 -11.36
C GLU A 127 -6.17 -11.24 -12.54
N GLU A 128 -6.52 -12.53 -12.58
CA GLU A 128 -6.48 -13.29 -13.82
C GLU A 128 -7.73 -12.92 -14.63
N PRO A 129 -7.58 -12.32 -15.84
CA PRO A 129 -8.68 -11.79 -16.60
C PRO A 129 -9.64 -12.90 -17.03
N ARG A 130 -10.88 -12.49 -17.31
CA ARG A 130 -11.97 -13.37 -17.78
C ARG A 130 -11.51 -14.24 -18.94
N LYS A 131 -11.74 -15.55 -18.83
CA LYS A 131 -11.68 -16.50 -19.96
C LYS A 131 -13.10 -16.72 -20.48
N VAL A 132 -13.22 -17.30 -21.67
CA VAL A 132 -14.50 -17.46 -22.40
C VAL A 132 -15.63 -18.03 -21.53
N TYR A 133 -15.31 -18.91 -20.58
CA TYR A 133 -16.28 -19.60 -19.73
C TYR A 133 -16.11 -19.35 -18.22
N SER A 134 -15.34 -18.33 -17.82
CA SER A 134 -15.14 -18.03 -16.40
C SER A 134 -15.09 -16.52 -16.12
N SER A 135 -15.62 -16.11 -14.96
CA SER A 135 -15.34 -14.78 -14.41
C SER A 135 -13.83 -14.61 -14.18
N GLY A 136 -13.37 -13.36 -14.17
CA GLY A 136 -11.99 -13.05 -13.81
C GLY A 136 -11.82 -13.32 -12.34
N MET A 137 -10.70 -13.94 -11.96
CA MET A 137 -10.47 -14.42 -10.60
C MET A 137 -9.38 -13.60 -9.93
N ILE A 138 -9.59 -13.25 -8.66
CA ILE A 138 -8.56 -12.62 -7.86
C ILE A 138 -7.56 -13.68 -7.42
N VAL A 139 -6.29 -13.49 -7.80
CA VAL A 139 -5.22 -14.47 -7.61
C VAL A 139 -4.08 -13.97 -6.72
N GLY A 140 -4.11 -12.69 -6.35
CA GLY A 140 -3.20 -12.13 -5.36
C GLY A 140 -3.79 -10.87 -4.75
N SER A 141 -3.41 -10.58 -3.51
CA SER A 141 -3.80 -9.34 -2.83
C SER A 141 -2.74 -8.91 -1.82
N ALA A 142 -2.66 -7.61 -1.60
CA ALA A 142 -1.91 -7.01 -0.52
C ALA A 142 -2.55 -5.66 -0.15
N THR A 143 -2.50 -5.31 1.13
CA THR A 143 -3.11 -4.07 1.64
C THR A 143 -2.03 -3.14 2.16
N LEU A 144 -2.09 -1.86 1.75
CA LEU A 144 -1.43 -0.77 2.45
C LEU A 144 -2.46 -0.04 3.31
N VAL A 145 -2.27 -0.07 4.63
CA VAL A 145 -3.04 0.69 5.61
C VAL A 145 -2.27 1.95 5.99
N ILE A 146 -2.94 3.10 6.00
CA ILE A 146 -2.36 4.38 6.40
C ILE A 146 -2.94 4.81 7.74
N GLU A 147 -2.05 5.08 8.68
CA GLU A 147 -2.36 5.67 9.98
C GLU A 147 -1.84 7.11 10.04
N TRP A 148 -2.76 8.06 10.19
CA TRP A 148 -2.46 9.48 10.31
C TRP A 148 -1.99 9.83 11.73
N LYS A 149 -0.95 10.64 11.85
CA LYS A 149 -0.27 10.91 13.12
C LYS A 149 -0.07 12.41 13.33
N PHE A 150 0.10 12.84 14.57
CA PHE A 150 0.59 14.20 14.89
C PHE A 150 2.12 14.30 14.89
N ILE A 151 2.80 13.21 15.26
CA ILE A 151 4.27 13.11 15.20
C ILE A 151 4.76 13.16 13.75
N HIS A 152 6.05 13.47 13.57
CA HIS A 152 6.65 13.68 12.25
C HIS A 152 5.87 14.70 11.42
N GLU A 153 5.66 15.89 11.99
CA GLU A 153 5.03 17.04 11.31
C GLU A 153 3.62 16.74 10.78
N ALA A 154 2.78 16.13 11.62
CA ALA A 154 1.44 15.67 11.23
C ALA A 154 1.43 14.67 10.04
N GLY A 155 2.50 13.87 9.92
CA GLY A 155 2.68 12.90 8.84
C GLY A 155 1.86 11.61 8.98
N CYS A 156 2.20 10.60 8.16
CA CYS A 156 1.49 9.33 8.13
C CYS A 156 2.41 8.10 8.17
N ARG A 157 1.92 7.03 8.79
CA ARG A 157 2.58 5.75 8.94
C ARG A 157 1.88 4.70 8.07
N GLY A 158 2.62 3.93 7.29
CA GLY A 158 2.04 2.87 6.45
C GLY A 158 2.24 1.48 7.04
N ARG A 159 1.29 0.57 6.89
CA ARG A 159 1.46 -0.86 7.23
C ARG A 159 1.11 -1.71 6.03
N THR A 160 1.97 -2.67 5.72
CA THR A 160 1.68 -3.71 4.72
C THR A 160 1.04 -4.89 5.42
N GLU A 161 -0.20 -5.18 5.05
CA GLU A 161 -1.06 -6.20 5.65
C GLU A 161 -1.60 -7.15 4.57
N ASP A 162 -2.08 -8.31 5.00
CA ASP A 162 -2.85 -9.27 4.19
C ASP A 162 -2.24 -9.65 2.84
N VAL A 163 -0.91 -9.79 2.78
CA VAL A 163 -0.21 -10.22 1.56
C VAL A 163 -0.47 -11.70 1.30
N VAL A 164 -1.16 -12.00 0.20
CA VAL A 164 -1.50 -13.38 -0.20
C VAL A 164 -1.42 -13.55 -1.71
N VAL A 165 -0.97 -14.74 -2.13
CA VAL A 165 -0.98 -15.20 -3.52
C VAL A 165 -1.61 -16.58 -3.56
N ASP A 166 -2.54 -16.78 -4.50
CA ASP A 166 -3.21 -18.06 -4.74
C ASP A 166 -2.15 -19.16 -4.91
N LYS A 167 -2.35 -20.28 -4.23
CA LYS A 167 -1.43 -21.43 -4.24
C LYS A 167 -1.01 -21.86 -5.66
N ARG A 168 -1.91 -21.80 -6.64
CA ARG A 168 -1.66 -22.18 -8.04
C ARG A 168 -0.73 -21.20 -8.76
N MET A 169 -0.63 -19.97 -8.27
CA MET A 169 0.10 -18.87 -8.89
C MET A 169 1.42 -18.54 -8.17
N ARG A 170 1.77 -19.29 -7.12
CA ARG A 170 3.04 -19.16 -6.40
C ARG A 170 4.21 -19.54 -7.29
N GLY A 171 5.40 -19.02 -6.98
CA GLY A 171 6.60 -19.17 -7.81
C GLY A 171 6.66 -18.20 -9.01
N ARG A 172 5.56 -17.54 -9.37
CA ARG A 172 5.50 -16.55 -10.46
C ARG A 172 5.90 -15.11 -10.06
N GLN A 173 6.60 -14.95 -8.94
CA GLN A 173 7.04 -13.64 -8.40
C GLN A 173 5.91 -12.65 -8.03
N LEU A 174 4.64 -13.06 -8.02
CA LEU A 174 3.50 -12.18 -7.77
C LEU A 174 3.52 -11.49 -6.40
N GLY A 175 4.03 -12.18 -5.37
CA GLY A 175 4.21 -11.58 -4.06
C GLY A 175 5.24 -10.44 -4.08
N LYS A 176 6.29 -10.54 -4.92
CA LYS A 176 7.27 -9.46 -5.10
C LYS A 176 6.63 -8.26 -5.78
N ILE A 177 5.86 -8.51 -6.84
CA ILE A 177 5.13 -7.46 -7.58
C ILE A 177 4.26 -6.66 -6.61
N LEU A 178 3.39 -7.34 -5.85
CA LEU A 178 2.51 -6.69 -4.86
C LEU A 178 3.29 -5.81 -3.87
N ASN A 179 4.40 -6.32 -3.31
CA ASN A 179 5.19 -5.55 -2.35
C ASN A 179 5.90 -4.35 -2.98
N PHE A 180 6.43 -4.46 -4.20
CA PHE A 180 6.97 -3.30 -4.90
C PHE A 180 5.92 -2.21 -5.12
N TYR A 181 4.71 -2.60 -5.52
CA TYR A 181 3.59 -1.65 -5.64
C TYR A 181 3.25 -0.98 -4.31
N LEU A 182 3.13 -1.74 -3.21
CA LEU A 182 2.81 -1.14 -1.90
C LEU A 182 3.91 -0.19 -1.40
N VAL A 183 5.19 -0.54 -1.61
CA VAL A 183 6.32 0.33 -1.23
C VAL A 183 6.30 1.63 -2.05
N GLN A 184 6.08 1.56 -3.36
CA GLN A 184 6.00 2.75 -4.20
C GLN A 184 4.76 3.59 -3.89
N LEU A 185 3.63 2.96 -3.59
CA LEU A 185 2.41 3.63 -3.16
C LEU A 185 2.63 4.38 -1.83
N ALA A 186 3.26 3.73 -0.83
CA ALA A 186 3.60 4.36 0.44
C ALA A 186 4.52 5.58 0.26
N ARG A 187 5.55 5.45 -0.60
CA ARG A 187 6.44 6.58 -0.95
C ARG A 187 5.68 7.71 -1.62
N ARG A 188 4.81 7.41 -2.58
CA ARG A 188 3.99 8.40 -3.30
C ARG A 188 3.04 9.16 -2.37
N ILE A 189 2.49 8.49 -1.36
CA ILE A 189 1.61 9.10 -0.34
C ILE A 189 2.39 10.00 0.64
N GLY A 190 3.68 9.75 0.85
CA GLY A 190 4.52 10.47 1.82
C GLY A 190 4.63 9.77 3.18
N VAL A 191 4.46 8.44 3.23
CA VAL A 191 4.63 7.66 4.46
C VAL A 191 6.05 7.81 5.01
N TYR A 192 6.20 8.26 6.27
CA TYR A 192 7.52 8.43 6.89
C TYR A 192 8.14 7.11 7.36
N LYS A 193 7.33 6.09 7.66
CA LYS A 193 7.79 4.73 8.02
C LYS A 193 6.78 3.69 7.54
N LEU A 194 7.26 2.64 6.87
CA LEU A 194 6.46 1.49 6.43
C LEU A 194 6.90 0.26 7.23
N SER A 195 5.95 -0.58 7.64
CA SER A 195 6.27 -1.83 8.34
C SER A 195 5.30 -2.94 7.98
N LEU A 196 5.69 -4.14 8.34
CA LEU A 196 4.88 -5.35 8.29
C LEU A 196 5.35 -6.28 9.39
N GLU A 197 4.53 -7.29 9.66
CA GLU A 197 4.87 -8.40 10.53
C GLU A 197 4.98 -9.65 9.67
N CYS A 198 6.02 -10.45 9.89
CA CYS A 198 6.20 -11.69 9.16
C CYS A 198 6.88 -12.76 10.03
N LYS A 199 6.80 -14.01 9.58
CA LYS A 199 7.59 -15.10 10.17
C LYS A 199 9.06 -14.91 9.82
N ASP A 200 9.96 -15.35 10.70
CA ASP A 200 11.41 -15.20 10.50
C ASP A 200 11.90 -15.71 9.14
N ALA A 201 11.34 -16.83 8.67
CA ALA A 201 11.66 -17.43 7.37
C ALA A 201 11.35 -16.51 6.16
N LEU A 202 10.52 -15.47 6.35
CA LEU A 202 10.18 -14.49 5.32
C LEU A 202 11.00 -13.19 5.42
N ILE A 203 11.86 -13.01 6.43
CA ILE A 203 12.71 -11.82 6.53
C ILE A 203 13.53 -11.60 5.23
N PRO A 204 14.25 -12.60 4.69
CA PRO A 204 15.02 -12.40 3.45
C PRO A 204 14.15 -12.09 2.23
N PHE A 205 12.86 -12.45 2.27
CA PHE A 205 11.92 -12.08 1.22
C PHE A 205 11.60 -10.58 1.28
N TYR A 206 11.31 -10.05 2.46
CA TYR A 206 10.93 -8.64 2.62
C TYR A 206 12.12 -7.67 2.56
N GLU A 207 13.33 -8.11 2.90
CA GLU A 207 14.55 -7.30 2.75
C GLU A 207 14.79 -6.86 1.29
N GLN A 208 14.30 -7.62 0.31
CA GLN A 208 14.37 -7.27 -1.11
C GLN A 208 13.63 -5.98 -1.48
N PHE A 209 12.70 -5.52 -0.63
CA PHE A 209 11.93 -4.28 -0.84
C PHE A 209 12.41 -3.14 0.07
N GLY A 210 13.53 -3.32 0.78
CA GLY A 210 14.13 -2.31 1.66
C GLY A 210 13.65 -2.37 3.11
N PHE A 211 12.85 -3.38 3.49
CA PHE A 211 12.55 -3.64 4.90
C PHE A 211 13.81 -4.12 5.64
N LYS A 212 13.87 -3.85 6.93
CA LYS A 212 14.91 -4.34 7.84
C LYS A 212 14.26 -4.73 9.16
N LEU A 213 14.90 -5.63 9.90
CA LEU A 213 14.53 -5.88 11.29
C LEU A 213 14.59 -4.58 12.10
N ASP A 214 13.53 -4.30 12.86
CA ASP A 214 13.46 -3.15 13.76
C ASP A 214 14.16 -3.50 15.08
N GLN A 215 15.50 -3.50 15.04
CA GLN A 215 16.32 -3.91 16.19
C GLN A 215 15.99 -3.11 17.44
N GLY A 216 15.83 -3.81 18.57
CA GLY A 216 15.46 -3.21 19.85
C GLY A 216 13.96 -2.94 20.04
N ASN A 217 13.14 -3.15 19.00
CA ASN A 217 11.70 -3.04 19.07
C ASN A 217 11.04 -4.43 18.98
N ASN A 218 10.23 -4.77 19.98
CA ASN A 218 9.48 -6.01 20.02
C ASN A 218 8.05 -5.80 19.52
N PHE A 219 7.50 -6.81 18.85
CA PHE A 219 6.08 -6.88 18.55
C PHE A 219 5.36 -7.72 19.62
N LEU A 220 4.32 -7.15 20.23
CA LEU A 220 3.55 -7.79 21.31
C LEU A 220 2.10 -7.96 20.86
N VAL A 221 1.50 -9.10 21.20
CA VAL A 221 0.14 -9.46 20.80
C VAL A 221 -0.70 -9.82 22.01
N GLN A 222 -1.89 -9.21 22.11
CA GLN A 222 -2.97 -9.66 22.98
C GLN A 222 -4.18 -10.02 22.11
N ARG A 223 -4.74 -11.23 22.29
CA ARG A 223 -5.93 -11.68 21.57
C ARG A 223 -7.12 -11.65 22.52
N PHE A 224 -8.19 -10.98 22.11
CA PHE A 224 -9.48 -11.00 22.82
C PHE A 224 -10.36 -12.10 22.21
N LYS A 225 -11.07 -12.85 23.05
CA LYS A 225 -12.02 -13.88 22.64
C LYS A 225 -13.37 -13.27 22.34
#